data_AF-A0A059X2U4-F1
#
_entry.id   AF-A0A059X2U4-F1
#
_cell.length_a   1.000
_cell.length_b   1.000
_cell.length_c   1.000
_cell.angle_alpha   90.00
_cell.angle_beta   90.00
_cell.angle_gamma   90.00
#
_symmetry.space_group_name_H-M   'P 1'
#
loop_
_entity.id
_entity.type
_entity.pdbx_description
1 polymer ?
#
loop_
_entity_poly.entity_id
_entity_poly.type
_entity_poly.pdbx_seq_one_letter_code
_entity_poly.pdbx_strand_id
1 'polypeptide(L)'
;MPWFAPFFLRARRLRPVFPIGSSSIDRRPSSQVRRHARNRAVAYKLPFERFLSSLRDEEPDIDVDFDSDRREEIIQWVYGQYGRERAAQVANVIQYRPKNAVRDMAKALGHSPGQQDAWSKQVEQWGATLSTGPEHDIPDQVIEYASELLKAPRHLGIHSGGMVLTDRPVGEVVPIEHARMENRTVIQWDKDDAAWMGLVKFDLLGLGMLAALQYCFDMIRAATGEEWELATIPKEEKAVYDMLCRADSIGVFQVESRAQMGLLPRLQPRQFYDLVIEIALIRPGPIQGGAVHPFVRRKLGYEEITYPHPKLEPVLERTLGIPVFQEQLMQMAMAVGECTGEDADLLRRAMGSKRGVERIESLKEKLYAGMATNGLVARPPMTSTRGFRRSRTSASPSRTRCRSGCWSTRARGSSCTTPRLFSRGCCARSRWASTRPRPSPEMPAGTGSRCCVPT
;
A
#
# COMPACT_ATOMS: atom_id res chain seq x y z
N MET A 1 2.15 20.72 20.07
CA MET A 1 2.86 20.24 18.85
C MET A 1 4.21 20.96 18.56
N PRO A 2 5.20 21.05 19.47
CA PRO A 2 6.52 21.64 19.13
C PRO A 2 7.52 20.63 18.52
N TRP A 3 7.30 19.32 18.66
CA TRP A 3 8.28 18.26 18.43
C TRP A 3 8.51 17.83 16.96
N PHE A 4 7.70 18.30 16.01
CA PHE A 4 7.80 17.88 14.60
C PHE A 4 8.93 18.57 13.81
N ALA A 5 9.38 19.76 14.22
CA ALA A 5 10.38 20.53 13.47
C ALA A 5 11.81 19.94 13.50
N PRO A 6 12.35 19.43 14.63
CA PRO A 6 13.74 18.95 14.69
C PRO A 6 14.04 17.74 13.79
N PHE A 7 13.09 16.80 13.67
CA PHE A 7 13.18 15.58 12.84
C PHE A 7 13.67 15.88 11.41
N PHE A 8 13.02 16.85 10.76
CA PHE A 8 13.30 17.21 9.36
C PHE A 8 14.53 18.10 9.16
N LEU A 9 15.07 18.72 10.22
CA LEU A 9 16.14 19.72 10.10
C LEU A 9 17.56 19.12 10.04
N ARG A 10 17.80 17.93 10.64
CA ARG A 10 19.16 17.36 10.78
C ARG A 10 19.44 16.02 10.10
N ALA A 11 18.45 15.35 9.49
CA ALA A 11 18.69 14.19 8.61
C ALA A 11 19.58 14.50 7.37
N ARG A 12 19.91 15.78 7.13
CA ARG A 12 20.68 16.32 6.00
C ARG A 12 22.10 15.76 5.80
N ARG A 13 22.75 15.15 6.81
CA ARG A 13 24.13 14.62 6.69
C ARG A 13 24.20 13.17 6.18
N LEU A 14 23.09 12.44 6.13
CA LEU A 14 23.03 11.04 5.69
C LEU A 14 22.30 10.92 4.34
N ARG A 15 22.91 11.41 3.24
CA ARG A 15 22.34 11.54 1.86
C ARG A 15 20.97 10.83 1.68
N PRO A 16 19.84 11.50 2.00
CA PRO A 16 18.55 10.82 2.10
C PRO A 16 17.71 11.04 0.84
N VAL A 17 17.45 9.96 0.10
CA VAL A 17 16.58 9.98 -1.09
C VAL A 17 15.11 10.07 -0.65
N PHE A 18 14.59 11.30 -0.58
CA PHE A 18 13.20 11.57 -0.17
C PHE A 18 12.22 11.71 -1.36
N PRO A 19 11.33 10.72 -1.59
CA PRO A 19 10.03 10.93 -2.22
C PRO A 19 8.93 10.86 -1.15
N ILE A 20 8.73 11.98 -0.46
CA ILE A 20 7.75 12.15 0.63
C ILE A 20 6.37 11.61 0.23
N GLY A 21 5.91 10.57 0.93
CA GLY A 21 4.49 10.23 1.03
C GLY A 21 3.76 11.36 1.78
N SER A 22 2.57 11.73 1.31
CA SER A 22 1.95 13.01 1.69
C SER A 22 1.41 13.05 3.13
N SER A 23 2.20 13.59 4.06
CA SER A 23 1.80 13.96 5.43
C SER A 23 2.83 14.92 6.07
N SER A 24 2.37 15.94 6.82
CA SER A 24 3.16 17.16 7.17
C SER A 24 3.56 17.33 8.65
N ILE A 25 4.59 18.17 8.91
CA ILE A 25 4.73 19.32 9.89
C ILE A 25 6.24 19.42 10.33
N ASP A 26 6.94 20.55 10.63
CA ASP A 26 6.82 22.00 10.34
C ASP A 26 8.22 22.62 9.96
N ARG A 27 8.51 23.93 10.16
CA ARG A 27 9.52 24.85 9.53
C ARG A 27 10.98 24.66 10.03
N ARG A 28 12.08 25.04 9.32
CA ARG A 28 12.30 25.90 8.12
C ARG A 28 12.93 25.11 6.95
N PRO A 29 12.47 25.24 5.70
CA PRO A 29 13.10 24.60 4.54
C PRO A 29 14.14 25.48 3.83
N SER A 30 15.06 24.86 3.08
CA SER A 30 15.52 25.46 1.82
C SER A 30 14.29 25.58 0.90
N SER A 31 13.97 26.80 0.45
CA SER A 31 12.68 27.19 -0.14
C SER A 31 12.15 26.30 -1.27
N GLN A 32 13.04 25.57 -1.94
CA GLN A 32 12.83 24.72 -3.11
C GLN A 32 12.03 23.43 -2.84
N VAL A 33 12.29 22.71 -1.75
CA VAL A 33 11.69 21.37 -1.50
C VAL A 33 10.24 21.48 -1.03
N ARG A 34 9.92 22.44 -0.16
CA ARG A 34 8.51 22.68 0.25
C ARG A 34 7.68 23.33 -0.83
N ARG A 35 8.26 24.19 -1.68
CA ARG A 35 7.60 24.60 -2.94
C ARG A 35 7.30 23.36 -3.78
N HIS A 36 8.24 22.44 -3.97
CA HIS A 36 8.01 21.25 -4.80
C HIS A 36 6.86 20.35 -4.32
N ALA A 37 6.81 19.95 -3.04
CA ALA A 37 5.73 19.09 -2.55
C ALA A 37 4.35 19.80 -2.55
N ARG A 38 4.29 21.06 -2.09
CA ARG A 38 3.06 21.85 -2.06
C ARG A 38 2.55 22.15 -3.47
N ASN A 39 3.44 22.51 -4.40
CA ASN A 39 3.08 22.74 -5.80
C ASN A 39 2.61 21.46 -6.48
N ARG A 40 3.17 20.28 -6.17
CA ARG A 40 2.68 18.99 -6.71
C ARG A 40 1.27 18.66 -6.21
N ALA A 41 0.98 18.85 -4.91
CA ALA A 41 -0.35 18.59 -4.36
C ALA A 41 -1.42 19.51 -4.99
N VAL A 42 -1.12 20.80 -5.15
CA VAL A 42 -1.99 21.78 -5.80
C VAL A 42 -2.16 21.48 -7.29
N ALA A 43 -1.06 21.25 -8.02
CA ALA A 43 -1.10 20.95 -9.47
C ALA A 43 -1.92 19.68 -9.78
N TYR A 44 -1.89 18.67 -8.91
CA TYR A 44 -2.68 17.46 -9.09
C TYR A 44 -4.07 17.51 -8.41
N LYS A 45 -4.49 18.65 -7.85
CA LYS A 45 -5.76 18.84 -7.12
C LYS A 45 -6.01 17.69 -6.13
N LEU A 46 -5.04 17.47 -5.22
CA LEU A 46 -5.15 16.49 -4.13
C LEU A 46 -5.79 17.16 -2.90
N PRO A 47 -6.88 16.61 -2.32
CA PRO A 47 -7.55 17.22 -1.16
C PRO A 47 -6.67 17.14 0.09
N PHE A 48 -6.50 18.25 0.80
CA PHE A 48 -5.72 18.30 2.05
C PHE A 48 -6.50 17.68 3.22
N GLU A 49 -7.83 17.81 3.17
CA GLU A 49 -8.82 17.28 4.10
C GLU A 49 -8.73 15.75 4.20
N ARG A 50 -8.17 15.09 3.17
CA ARG A 50 -7.86 13.66 3.18
C ARG A 50 -6.69 13.31 4.10
N PHE A 51 -5.73 14.21 4.27
CA PHE A 51 -4.61 14.02 5.19
C PHE A 51 -5.01 14.41 6.62
N LEU A 52 -5.45 15.65 6.83
CA LEU A 52 -5.84 16.17 8.13
C LEU A 52 -7.19 16.89 8.01
N SER A 53 -8.13 16.61 8.91
CA SER A 53 -9.46 17.22 8.93
C SER A 53 -9.83 17.62 10.35
N SER A 54 -10.42 18.81 10.51
CA SER A 54 -11.01 19.26 11.78
C SER A 54 -12.25 18.46 12.18
N LEU A 55 -12.81 17.65 11.28
CA LEU A 55 -13.95 16.75 11.53
C LEU A 55 -13.51 15.32 11.89
N ARG A 56 -12.21 15.08 12.15
CA ARG A 56 -11.69 13.76 12.54
C ARG A 56 -10.83 13.89 13.79
N ASP A 57 -11.22 13.16 14.83
CA ASP A 57 -10.41 12.88 16.00
C ASP A 57 -9.64 11.56 15.78
N GLU A 58 -8.71 11.59 14.82
CA GLU A 58 -7.86 10.47 14.42
C GLU A 58 -6.45 10.99 14.14
N GLU A 59 -5.42 10.36 14.73
CA GLU A 59 -4.03 10.71 14.46
C GLU A 59 -3.67 10.47 12.98
N PRO A 60 -2.91 11.38 12.35
CA PRO A 60 -2.46 11.19 10.97
C PRO A 60 -1.46 10.03 10.86
N ASP A 61 -1.81 8.97 10.11
CA ASP A 61 -0.89 7.88 9.78
C ASP A 61 0.18 8.38 8.78
N ILE A 62 1.46 8.35 9.18
CA ILE A 62 2.59 8.86 8.39
C ILE A 62 3.43 7.69 7.87
N ASP A 63 3.13 7.28 6.62
CA ASP A 63 3.92 6.32 5.86
C ASP A 63 5.19 6.99 5.31
N VAL A 64 6.38 6.59 5.79
CA VAL A 64 7.67 7.08 5.24
C VAL A 64 8.45 5.93 4.59
N ASP A 65 8.70 6.11 3.30
CA ASP A 65 9.31 5.12 2.43
C ASP A 65 10.80 5.41 2.20
N PHE A 66 11.65 4.43 2.48
CA PHE A 66 13.11 4.53 2.40
C PHE A 66 13.72 3.48 1.47
N ASP A 67 15.00 3.62 1.18
CA ASP A 67 15.83 2.53 0.63
C ASP A 67 15.76 1.29 1.54
N SER A 68 15.46 0.11 0.97
CA SER A 68 15.38 -1.14 1.74
C SER A 68 16.69 -1.55 2.40
N ASP A 69 17.83 -1.23 1.79
CA ASP A 69 19.14 -1.65 2.25
C ASP A 69 19.66 -0.73 3.37
N ARG A 70 19.14 0.50 3.49
CA ARG A 70 19.41 1.45 4.58
C ARG A 70 18.34 1.49 5.67
N ARG A 71 17.34 0.60 5.63
CA ARG A 71 16.23 0.60 6.60
C ARG A 71 16.68 0.46 8.06
N GLU A 72 17.72 -0.34 8.33
CA GLU A 72 18.25 -0.51 9.69
C GLU A 72 18.84 0.79 10.24
N GLU A 73 19.65 1.47 9.44
CA GLU A 73 20.29 2.76 9.77
C GLU A 73 19.25 3.79 10.23
N ILE A 74 18.12 3.86 9.54
CA ILE A 74 17.02 4.76 9.88
C ILE A 74 16.35 4.37 11.21
N ILE A 75 16.11 3.08 11.46
CA ILE A 75 15.49 2.61 12.71
C ILE A 75 16.40 2.91 13.91
N GLN A 76 17.68 2.57 13.80
CA GLN A 76 18.68 2.84 14.84
C GLN A 76 18.86 4.36 15.04
N TRP A 77 18.78 5.15 13.98
CA TRP A 77 18.74 6.61 14.08
C TRP A 77 17.51 7.11 14.84
N VAL A 78 16.30 6.58 14.59
CA VAL A 78 15.10 6.97 15.36
C VAL A 78 15.26 6.62 16.84
N TYR A 79 15.72 5.41 17.19
CA TYR A 79 16.04 5.07 18.59
C TYR A 79 17.07 6.02 19.21
N GLY A 80 18.14 6.36 18.48
CA GLY A 80 19.20 7.26 18.96
C GLY A 80 18.80 8.74 19.04
N GLN A 81 17.78 9.19 18.29
CA GLN A 81 17.28 10.58 18.37
C GLN A 81 16.18 10.76 19.42
N TYR A 82 15.31 9.76 19.62
CA TYR A 82 14.13 9.87 20.48
C TYR A 82 14.28 9.15 21.83
N GLY A 83 15.35 8.37 22.01
CA GLY A 83 15.54 7.50 23.17
C GLY A 83 14.94 6.12 22.92
N ARG A 84 15.72 5.06 23.18
CA ARG A 84 15.25 3.66 23.07
C ARG A 84 14.20 3.32 24.14
N GLU A 85 14.15 4.12 25.20
CA GLU A 85 13.15 4.06 26.25
C GLU A 85 11.83 4.75 25.88
N ARG A 86 11.76 5.57 24.82
CA ARG A 86 10.53 6.27 24.36
C ARG A 86 10.08 5.87 22.94
N ALA A 87 10.82 4.97 22.30
CA ALA A 87 10.58 4.55 20.94
C ALA A 87 10.61 3.02 20.87
N ALA A 88 9.70 2.42 20.09
CA ALA A 88 9.64 0.95 19.93
C ALA A 88 9.02 0.55 18.60
N GLN A 89 9.45 -0.58 18.04
CA GLN A 89 8.76 -1.25 16.94
C GLN A 89 7.42 -1.82 17.41
N VAL A 90 6.46 -1.90 16.50
CA VAL A 90 5.15 -2.52 16.75
C VAL A 90 5.24 -4.03 16.53
N ALA A 91 4.51 -4.83 17.30
CA ALA A 91 4.40 -6.28 17.05
C ALA A 91 3.50 -6.57 15.84
N ASN A 92 3.51 -7.84 15.44
CA ASN A 92 2.56 -8.42 14.50
C ASN A 92 2.04 -9.71 15.13
N VAL A 93 0.77 -9.74 15.54
CA VAL A 93 0.17 -10.94 16.13
C VAL A 93 -0.14 -11.93 15.01
N ILE A 94 0.77 -12.89 14.81
CA ILE A 94 0.64 -13.84 13.71
C ILE A 94 -0.33 -14.93 14.15
N GLN A 95 -1.53 -14.89 13.57
CA GLN A 95 -2.60 -15.85 13.80
C GLN A 95 -2.50 -17.08 12.89
N TYR A 96 -3.10 -18.20 13.30
CA TYR A 96 -3.29 -19.36 12.45
C TYR A 96 -4.16 -19.04 11.23
N ARG A 97 -3.64 -19.43 10.05
CA ARG A 97 -4.30 -19.38 8.74
C ARG A 97 -4.46 -20.81 8.23
N PRO A 98 -5.45 -21.11 7.36
CA PRO A 98 -5.82 -22.49 6.99
C PRO A 98 -4.63 -23.43 6.69
N LYS A 99 -3.70 -23.01 5.82
CA LYS A 99 -2.51 -23.81 5.47
C LYS A 99 -1.58 -24.12 6.66
N ASN A 100 -1.35 -23.15 7.54
CA ASN A 100 -0.48 -23.32 8.71
C ASN A 100 -1.17 -24.11 9.82
N ALA A 101 -2.48 -23.95 9.98
CA ALA A 101 -3.27 -24.72 10.94
C ALA A 101 -3.23 -26.22 10.57
N VAL A 102 -3.51 -26.57 9.31
CA VAL A 102 -3.38 -27.96 8.82
C VAL A 102 -1.96 -28.48 8.97
N ARG A 103 -0.93 -27.68 8.63
CA ARG A 103 0.48 -28.10 8.79
C ARG A 103 0.83 -28.44 10.24
N ASP A 104 0.51 -27.54 11.17
CA ASP A 104 0.90 -27.69 12.57
C ASP A 104 0.05 -28.75 13.30
N MET A 105 -1.23 -28.93 12.92
CA MET A 105 -2.07 -30.04 13.44
C MET A 105 -1.68 -31.40 12.87
N ALA A 106 -1.39 -31.49 11.57
CA ALA A 106 -0.85 -32.71 10.99
C ALA A 106 0.49 -33.11 11.66
N LYS A 107 1.34 -32.13 11.99
CA LYS A 107 2.56 -32.35 12.77
C LYS A 107 2.26 -32.83 14.19
N ALA A 108 1.30 -32.22 14.89
CA ALA A 108 0.94 -32.59 16.26
C ALA A 108 0.38 -34.03 16.35
N LEU A 109 -0.37 -34.46 15.34
CA LEU A 109 -0.92 -35.81 15.19
C LEU A 109 0.11 -36.84 14.63
N GLY A 110 1.38 -36.45 14.49
CA GLY A 110 2.48 -37.36 14.13
C GLY A 110 2.65 -37.65 12.64
N HIS A 111 1.93 -36.95 11.75
CA HIS A 111 2.07 -37.16 10.30
C HIS A 111 3.39 -36.61 9.74
N SER A 112 3.90 -37.24 8.69
CA SER A 112 5.20 -36.91 8.10
C SER A 112 5.24 -35.49 7.49
N PRO A 113 6.42 -34.85 7.38
CA PRO A 113 6.54 -33.54 6.73
C PRO A 113 6.02 -33.52 5.28
N GLY A 114 6.13 -34.63 4.55
CA GLY A 114 5.59 -34.78 3.19
C GLY A 114 4.07 -34.71 3.16
N GLN A 115 3.38 -35.37 4.10
CA GLN A 115 1.91 -35.29 4.25
C GLN A 115 1.48 -33.87 4.65
N GLN A 116 2.16 -33.26 5.63
CA GLN A 116 1.91 -31.87 6.04
C GLN A 116 2.01 -30.89 4.85
N ASP A 117 3.04 -31.03 4.01
CA ASP A 117 3.25 -30.21 2.82
C ASP A 117 2.28 -30.53 1.68
N ALA A 118 1.80 -31.76 1.55
CA ALA A 118 0.78 -32.14 0.56
C ALA A 118 -0.59 -31.57 0.94
N TRP A 119 -1.08 -31.85 2.15
CA TRP A 119 -2.38 -31.40 2.65
C TRP A 119 -2.48 -29.87 2.72
N SER A 120 -1.44 -29.16 3.16
CA SER A 120 -1.43 -27.69 3.17
C SER A 120 -1.48 -27.05 1.78
N LYS A 121 -1.22 -27.78 0.69
CA LYS A 121 -1.39 -27.29 -0.69
C LYS A 121 -2.81 -27.46 -1.21
N GLN A 122 -3.55 -28.45 -0.74
CA GLN A 122 -4.95 -28.70 -1.11
C GLN A 122 -5.91 -27.65 -0.54
N VAL A 123 -5.55 -27.04 0.58
CA VAL A 123 -6.32 -25.98 1.22
C VAL A 123 -6.22 -24.67 0.42
N GLU A 124 -7.37 -24.09 0.07
CA GLU A 124 -7.39 -22.79 -0.60
C GLU A 124 -6.77 -21.66 0.25
N GLN A 125 -6.03 -20.78 -0.41
CA GLN A 125 -5.29 -19.70 0.26
C GLN A 125 -6.16 -18.47 0.58
N TRP A 126 -7.39 -18.40 0.05
CA TRP A 126 -8.25 -17.21 0.07
C TRP A 126 -9.56 -17.42 0.87
N GLY A 127 -9.50 -18.23 1.93
CA GLY A 127 -10.62 -18.47 2.85
C GLY A 127 -10.39 -17.91 4.27
N ALA A 128 -11.46 -17.52 4.95
CA ALA A 128 -11.49 -17.37 6.41
C ALA A 128 -11.87 -18.67 7.14
N THR A 129 -12.17 -19.70 6.35
CA THR A 129 -12.61 -21.06 6.70
C THR A 129 -11.62 -22.05 6.08
N LEU A 130 -11.53 -23.25 6.66
CA LEU A 130 -10.91 -24.38 5.99
C LEU A 130 -11.88 -24.89 4.92
N SER A 131 -11.60 -24.53 3.67
CA SER A 131 -12.28 -25.07 2.50
C SER A 131 -11.31 -26.04 1.83
N THR A 132 -11.59 -27.32 1.99
CA THR A 132 -10.99 -28.41 1.22
C THR A 132 -11.70 -28.56 -0.13
N GLY A 133 -11.03 -29.14 -1.11
CA GLY A 133 -11.68 -29.50 -2.38
C GLY A 133 -12.71 -30.62 -2.18
N PRO A 134 -13.60 -30.89 -3.16
CA PRO A 134 -14.58 -31.98 -3.07
C PRO A 134 -13.94 -33.38 -2.97
N GLU A 135 -12.67 -33.51 -3.33
CA GLU A 135 -11.81 -34.65 -3.01
C GLU A 135 -10.60 -34.15 -2.22
N HIS A 136 -10.43 -34.64 -0.99
CA HIS A 136 -9.24 -34.43 -0.17
C HIS A 136 -8.90 -35.70 0.61
N ASP A 137 -7.60 -35.94 0.84
CA ASP A 137 -7.08 -37.05 1.66
C ASP A 137 -6.63 -36.59 3.06
N ILE A 138 -6.89 -35.31 3.40
CA ILE A 138 -6.62 -34.76 4.74
C ILE A 138 -7.52 -35.47 5.76
N PRO A 139 -6.98 -36.09 6.82
CA PRO A 139 -7.78 -36.75 7.85
C PRO A 139 -8.73 -35.78 8.57
N ASP A 140 -9.96 -36.24 8.88
CA ASP A 140 -11.00 -35.40 9.50
C ASP A 140 -10.52 -34.74 10.81
N GLN A 141 -9.81 -35.49 11.66
CA GLN A 141 -9.24 -34.98 12.92
C GLN A 141 -8.21 -33.86 12.70
N VAL A 142 -7.46 -33.87 11.58
CA VAL A 142 -6.57 -32.76 11.22
C VAL A 142 -7.38 -31.51 10.85
N ILE A 143 -8.51 -31.69 10.14
CA ILE A 143 -9.40 -30.59 9.71
C ILE A 143 -10.14 -30.00 10.92
N GLU A 144 -10.64 -30.83 11.81
CA GLU A 144 -11.34 -30.47 13.05
C GLU A 144 -10.47 -29.53 13.90
N TYR A 145 -9.31 -30.00 14.38
CA TYR A 145 -8.43 -29.19 15.22
C TYR A 145 -7.83 -27.99 14.47
N ALA A 146 -7.58 -28.11 13.16
CA ALA A 146 -7.13 -26.97 12.36
C ALA A 146 -8.23 -25.90 12.22
N SER A 147 -9.50 -26.28 12.27
CA SER A 147 -10.65 -25.37 12.24
C SER A 147 -10.85 -24.64 13.56
N GLU A 148 -10.72 -25.35 14.69
CA GLU A 148 -10.73 -24.76 16.03
C GLU A 148 -9.62 -23.72 16.23
N LEU A 149 -8.42 -23.98 15.71
CA LEU A 149 -7.30 -23.05 15.79
C LEU A 149 -7.39 -21.83 14.86
N LEU A 150 -8.34 -21.76 13.92
CA LEU A 150 -8.38 -20.64 12.98
C LEU A 150 -8.50 -19.28 13.70
N LYS A 151 -7.61 -18.35 13.35
CA LYS A 151 -7.45 -17.02 13.97
C LYS A 151 -6.86 -17.01 15.40
N ALA A 152 -6.64 -18.16 16.04
CA ALA A 152 -5.93 -18.21 17.31
C ALA A 152 -4.50 -17.65 17.15
N PRO A 153 -3.94 -16.95 18.15
CA PRO A 153 -2.58 -16.42 18.09
C PRO A 153 -1.57 -17.58 18.08
N ARG A 154 -0.59 -17.51 17.17
CA ARG A 154 0.47 -18.53 17.02
C ARG A 154 1.81 -18.07 17.59
N HIS A 155 2.19 -16.82 17.32
CA HIS A 155 3.42 -16.18 17.82
C HIS A 155 3.40 -14.68 17.54
N LEU A 156 4.21 -13.92 18.28
CA LEU A 156 4.55 -12.53 17.93
C LEU A 156 5.66 -12.51 16.87
N GLY A 157 5.49 -11.63 15.89
CA GLY A 157 6.55 -11.15 15.01
C GLY A 157 6.75 -9.64 15.19
N ILE A 158 7.74 -9.09 14.51
CA ILE A 158 7.98 -7.63 14.47
C ILE A 158 7.31 -7.07 13.22
N HIS A 159 6.55 -5.98 13.33
CA HIS A 159 5.95 -5.32 12.17
C HIS A 159 7.03 -4.80 11.20
N SER A 160 6.80 -4.97 9.90
CA SER A 160 7.80 -4.72 8.85
C SER A 160 8.08 -3.24 8.57
N GLY A 161 7.27 -2.34 9.12
CA GLY A 161 7.42 -0.88 9.04
C GLY A 161 7.21 -0.17 10.37
N GLY A 162 6.23 -0.62 11.14
CA GLY A 162 5.60 0.17 12.21
C GLY A 162 6.47 0.39 13.44
N MET A 163 6.48 1.64 13.88
CA MET A 163 7.18 2.15 15.04
C MET A 163 6.27 3.14 15.78
N VAL A 164 6.28 3.13 17.10
CA VAL A 164 5.60 4.11 17.96
C VAL A 164 6.60 5.00 18.68
N LEU A 165 6.18 6.24 18.95
CA LEU A 165 6.90 7.19 19.81
C LEU A 165 5.97 7.62 20.96
N THR A 166 6.47 7.59 22.19
CA THR A 166 5.75 7.99 23.39
C THR A 166 6.44 9.17 24.09
N ASP A 167 5.69 10.02 24.78
CA ASP A 167 6.27 11.13 25.55
C ASP A 167 6.97 10.62 26.83
N ARG A 168 6.28 9.74 27.58
CA ARG A 168 6.85 9.00 28.71
C ARG A 168 7.56 7.71 28.22
N PRO A 169 8.35 7.02 29.06
CA PRO A 169 8.94 5.73 28.71
C PRO A 169 7.89 4.72 28.21
N VAL A 170 8.17 4.04 27.10
CA VAL A 170 7.21 3.15 26.42
C VAL A 170 6.76 1.98 27.32
N GLY A 171 7.63 1.50 28.21
CA GLY A 171 7.30 0.46 29.21
C GLY A 171 6.29 0.89 30.29
N GLU A 172 6.05 2.20 30.47
CA GLU A 172 4.97 2.72 31.33
C GLU A 172 3.62 2.81 30.60
N VAL A 173 3.61 2.57 29.28
CA VAL A 173 2.44 2.70 28.41
C VAL A 173 1.94 1.33 27.94
N VAL A 174 2.86 0.44 27.59
CA VAL A 174 2.58 -0.88 27.02
C VAL A 174 3.70 -1.87 27.39
N PRO A 175 3.40 -3.16 27.64
CA PRO A 175 4.43 -4.17 27.81
C PRO A 175 5.40 -4.23 26.62
N ILE A 176 6.69 -4.24 26.93
CA ILE A 176 7.77 -4.28 25.94
C ILE A 176 8.63 -5.53 26.08
N GLU A 177 9.21 -5.93 24.95
CA GLU A 177 10.22 -6.97 24.86
C GLU A 177 11.46 -6.46 24.10
N HIS A 178 12.61 -7.07 24.37
CA HIS A 178 13.78 -6.91 23.51
C HIS A 178 13.59 -7.75 22.26
N ALA A 179 13.79 -7.14 21.09
CA ALA A 179 13.73 -7.87 19.83
C ALA A 179 14.93 -8.83 19.70
N ARG A 180 14.80 -9.88 18.89
CA ARG A 180 15.92 -10.76 18.53
C ARG A 180 17.07 -10.04 17.80
N MET A 181 16.77 -8.92 17.15
CA MET A 181 17.79 -8.04 16.57
C MET A 181 18.30 -7.10 17.65
N GLU A 182 19.62 -6.96 17.74
CA GLU A 182 20.29 -6.13 18.72
C GLU A 182 19.76 -4.68 18.72
N ASN A 183 19.77 -4.05 19.89
CA ASN A 183 19.41 -2.65 20.11
C ASN A 183 17.99 -2.24 19.68
N ARG A 184 17.08 -3.21 19.50
CA ARG A 184 15.65 -2.95 19.25
C ARG A 184 14.77 -3.21 20.48
N THR A 185 13.65 -2.50 20.54
CA THR A 185 12.59 -2.64 21.53
C THR A 185 11.27 -2.84 20.78
N VAL A 186 10.42 -3.76 21.21
CA VAL A 186 9.14 -4.08 20.55
C VAL A 186 8.03 -3.99 21.58
N ILE A 187 6.90 -3.37 21.23
CA ILE A 187 5.67 -3.39 22.05
C ILE A 187 4.86 -4.65 21.73
N GLN A 188 4.13 -5.21 22.70
CA GLN A 188 3.35 -6.44 22.47
C GLN A 188 2.03 -6.22 21.70
N TRP A 189 1.61 -4.98 21.47
CA TRP A 189 0.44 -4.62 20.64
C TRP A 189 0.77 -4.56 19.15
N ASP A 190 -0.23 -4.83 18.30
CA ASP A 190 -0.11 -4.65 16.85
C ASP A 190 -0.45 -3.22 16.36
N LYS A 191 -0.45 -3.00 15.04
CA LYS A 191 -0.68 -1.67 14.44
C LYS A 191 -2.09 -1.13 14.68
N ASP A 192 -3.09 -2.00 14.85
CA ASP A 192 -4.48 -1.62 15.05
C ASP A 192 -4.75 -1.40 16.55
N ASP A 193 -4.23 -2.27 17.43
CA ASP A 193 -4.28 -2.10 18.89
C ASP A 193 -3.56 -0.82 19.34
N ALA A 194 -2.33 -0.58 18.87
CA ALA A 194 -1.58 0.62 19.18
C ALA A 194 -2.30 1.91 18.72
N ALA A 195 -3.03 1.84 17.60
CA ALA A 195 -3.80 2.96 17.10
C ALA A 195 -5.10 3.17 17.89
N TRP A 196 -5.76 2.09 18.32
CA TRP A 196 -6.93 2.16 19.20
C TRP A 196 -6.59 2.80 20.56
N MET A 197 -5.37 2.56 21.05
CA MET A 197 -4.81 3.18 22.25
C MET A 197 -4.28 4.61 22.06
N GLY A 198 -4.46 5.23 20.88
CA GLY A 198 -4.03 6.60 20.60
C GLY A 198 -2.51 6.80 20.51
N LEU A 199 -1.73 5.73 20.25
CA LEU A 199 -0.28 5.86 20.10
C LEU A 199 0.08 6.44 18.73
N VAL A 200 0.93 7.47 18.74
CA VAL A 200 1.46 8.07 17.52
C VAL A 200 2.39 7.06 16.82
N LYS A 201 1.95 6.60 15.64
CA LYS A 201 2.62 5.57 14.84
C LYS A 201 3.21 6.13 13.55
N PHE A 202 4.33 5.53 13.14
CA PHE A 202 5.03 5.82 11.89
C PHE A 202 5.39 4.51 11.21
N ASP A 203 5.10 4.37 9.92
CA ASP A 203 5.56 3.20 9.15
C ASP A 203 6.88 3.55 8.43
N LEU A 204 8.00 3.01 8.93
CA LEU A 204 9.32 3.09 8.33
C LEU A 204 9.51 1.95 7.32
N LEU A 205 8.98 2.10 6.11
CA LEU A 205 8.92 1.01 5.12
C LEU A 205 10.13 1.02 4.17
N GLY A 206 10.80 -0.12 4.02
CA GLY A 206 11.95 -0.27 3.13
C GLY A 206 11.53 -0.73 1.74
N LEU A 207 11.75 0.09 0.70
CA LEU A 207 11.38 -0.22 -0.68
C LEU A 207 12.60 -0.59 -1.51
N GLY A 208 12.59 -1.82 -2.03
CA GLY A 208 13.59 -2.31 -2.96
C GLY A 208 13.72 -1.51 -4.25
N MET A 209 12.66 -0.81 -4.67
CA MET A 209 12.73 0.09 -5.83
C MET A 209 13.50 1.38 -5.53
N LEU A 210 13.48 1.89 -4.28
CA LEU A 210 14.29 3.05 -3.92
C LEU A 210 15.78 2.69 -3.89
N ALA A 211 16.12 1.49 -3.40
CA ALA A 211 17.47 0.92 -3.52
C ALA A 211 17.91 0.79 -4.99
N ALA A 212 17.07 0.21 -5.85
CA ALA A 212 17.36 0.07 -7.28
C ALA A 212 17.62 1.42 -7.96
N LEU A 213 16.87 2.46 -7.61
CA LEU A 213 17.07 3.82 -8.12
C LEU A 213 18.38 4.44 -7.63
N GLN A 214 18.74 4.24 -6.35
CA GLN A 214 20.03 4.69 -5.81
C GLN A 214 21.20 4.03 -6.57
N TYR A 215 21.17 2.70 -6.78
CA TYR A 215 22.17 2.01 -7.59
C TYR A 215 22.24 2.54 -9.03
N CYS A 216 21.12 2.94 -9.63
CA CYS A 216 21.12 3.55 -10.96
C CYS A 216 21.81 4.92 -10.96
N PHE A 217 21.53 5.79 -9.98
CA PHE A 217 22.20 7.09 -9.86
C PHE A 217 23.71 6.94 -9.61
N ASP A 218 24.12 6.00 -8.75
CA ASP A 218 25.53 5.73 -8.50
C ASP A 218 26.26 5.22 -9.75
N MET A 219 25.63 4.34 -10.55
CA MET A 219 26.19 3.89 -11.83
C MET A 219 26.25 5.00 -12.88
N ILE A 220 25.22 5.85 -12.99
CA ILE A 220 25.23 6.99 -13.92
C ILE A 220 26.38 7.92 -13.53
N ARG A 221 26.46 8.34 -12.26
CA ARG A 221 27.54 9.18 -11.74
C ARG A 221 28.94 8.59 -11.99
N ALA A 222 29.12 7.29 -11.78
CA ALA A 222 30.40 6.61 -12.03
C ALA A 222 30.76 6.53 -13.53
N ALA A 223 29.77 6.52 -14.43
CA ALA A 223 29.99 6.38 -15.87
C ALA A 223 30.03 7.71 -16.64
N THR A 224 29.33 8.75 -16.18
CA THR A 224 29.18 10.04 -16.88
C THR A 224 29.61 11.25 -16.06
N GLY A 225 29.81 11.10 -14.74
CA GLY A 225 30.03 12.21 -13.81
C GLY A 225 28.75 12.97 -13.41
N GLU A 226 27.59 12.66 -13.99
CA GLU A 226 26.33 13.34 -13.67
C GLU A 226 25.76 12.88 -12.31
N GLU A 227 25.46 13.82 -11.41
CA GLU A 227 24.70 13.52 -10.18
C GLU A 227 23.20 13.77 -10.37
N TRP A 228 22.39 12.73 -10.14
CA TRP A 228 20.93 12.77 -10.23
C TRP A 228 20.27 12.47 -8.89
N GLU A 229 19.14 13.14 -8.62
CA GLU A 229 18.27 12.90 -7.47
C GLU A 229 16.82 12.73 -7.94
N LEU A 230 15.96 12.08 -7.15
CA LEU A 230 14.51 11.98 -7.44
C LEU A 230 13.81 13.35 -7.63
N ALA A 231 14.39 14.42 -7.08
CA ALA A 231 13.88 15.78 -7.26
C ALA A 231 14.26 16.40 -8.61
N THR A 232 15.41 15.99 -9.19
CA THR A 232 16.01 16.59 -10.40
C THR A 232 15.72 15.83 -11.69
N ILE A 233 15.26 14.57 -11.62
CA ILE A 233 14.85 13.79 -12.82
C ILE A 233 13.90 14.63 -13.71
N PRO A 234 14.14 14.70 -15.03
CA PRO A 234 13.24 15.35 -15.98
C PRO A 234 11.79 14.84 -15.88
N LYS A 235 10.84 15.75 -16.02
CA LYS A 235 9.40 15.45 -15.97
C LYS A 235 8.85 15.42 -17.39
N GLU A 236 7.82 14.61 -17.62
CA GLU A 236 7.15 14.44 -18.93
C GLU A 236 8.10 14.06 -20.09
N GLU A 237 9.17 13.30 -19.82
CA GLU A 237 10.14 12.87 -20.82
C GLU A 237 9.48 11.94 -21.86
N LYS A 238 9.67 12.23 -23.16
CA LYS A 238 8.90 11.62 -24.24
C LYS A 238 9.29 10.16 -24.49
N ALA A 239 10.56 9.80 -24.37
CA ALA A 239 11.01 8.44 -24.62
C ALA A 239 10.43 7.44 -23.59
N VAL A 240 10.30 7.85 -22.31
CA VAL A 240 9.53 7.12 -21.28
C VAL A 240 8.13 6.80 -21.76
N TYR A 241 7.41 7.76 -22.34
CA TYR A 241 6.05 7.54 -22.84
C TYR A 241 6.00 6.66 -24.08
N ASP A 242 6.91 6.84 -25.03
CA ASP A 242 7.00 5.97 -26.21
C ASP A 242 7.34 4.52 -25.83
N MET A 243 8.18 4.31 -24.81
CA MET A 243 8.47 3.01 -24.22
C MET A 243 7.22 2.38 -23.57
N LEU A 244 6.53 3.12 -22.70
CA LEU A 244 5.32 2.65 -22.03
C LEU A 244 4.19 2.35 -23.03
N CYS A 245 4.00 3.17 -24.08
CA CYS A 245 3.02 2.89 -25.14
C CYS A 245 3.28 1.59 -25.92
N ARG A 246 4.50 1.04 -25.88
CA ARG A 246 4.86 -0.26 -26.46
C ARG A 246 4.71 -1.43 -25.46
N ALA A 247 4.22 -1.17 -24.24
CA ALA A 247 4.24 -2.08 -23.11
C ALA A 247 5.64 -2.56 -22.67
N ASP A 248 6.69 -1.80 -23.00
CA ASP A 248 8.06 -2.10 -22.57
C ASP A 248 8.28 -1.59 -21.13
N SER A 249 7.61 -2.24 -20.17
CA SER A 249 7.53 -1.78 -18.78
C SER A 249 8.08 -2.78 -17.76
N ILE A 250 8.85 -3.77 -18.20
CA ILE A 250 9.47 -4.78 -17.31
C ILE A 250 10.45 -4.08 -16.36
N GLY A 251 10.25 -4.25 -15.06
CA GLY A 251 11.03 -3.58 -14.01
C GLY A 251 10.58 -2.14 -13.69
N VAL A 252 9.69 -1.55 -14.48
CA VAL A 252 9.13 -0.22 -14.18
C VAL A 252 8.07 -0.37 -13.08
N PHE A 253 8.28 0.33 -11.96
CA PHE A 253 7.51 0.11 -10.74
C PHE A 253 6.00 0.27 -10.96
N GLN A 254 5.22 -0.67 -10.43
CA GLN A 254 3.76 -0.81 -10.58
C GLN A 254 3.25 -1.24 -11.96
N VAL A 255 3.81 -0.69 -13.04
CA VAL A 255 3.28 -0.86 -14.40
C VAL A 255 3.79 -2.10 -15.15
N GLU A 256 4.43 -3.04 -14.45
CA GLU A 256 5.05 -4.26 -15.00
C GLU A 256 4.13 -5.50 -15.06
N SER A 257 2.96 -5.49 -14.40
CA SER A 257 2.11 -6.69 -14.37
C SER A 257 1.46 -6.97 -15.73
N ARG A 258 1.16 -8.24 -16.06
CA ARG A 258 0.51 -8.63 -17.33
C ARG A 258 -0.75 -7.80 -17.66
N ALA A 259 -1.55 -7.45 -16.65
CA ALA A 259 -2.75 -6.66 -16.84
C ALA A 259 -2.46 -5.16 -17.09
N GLN A 260 -1.39 -4.61 -16.49
CA GLN A 260 -0.90 -3.25 -16.77
C GLN A 260 -0.30 -3.19 -18.19
N MET A 261 0.64 -4.10 -18.50
CA MET A 261 1.23 -4.26 -19.83
C MET A 261 0.17 -4.44 -20.94
N GLY A 262 -0.90 -5.20 -20.69
CA GLY A 262 -2.00 -5.37 -21.63
C GLY A 262 -2.90 -4.14 -21.81
N LEU A 263 -2.88 -3.19 -20.87
CA LEU A 263 -3.60 -1.92 -20.95
C LEU A 263 -2.77 -0.83 -21.63
N LEU A 264 -1.46 -0.75 -21.35
CA LEU A 264 -0.60 0.37 -21.80
C LEU A 264 -0.70 0.69 -23.31
N PRO A 265 -0.64 -0.26 -24.27
CA PRO A 265 -0.75 0.05 -25.70
C PRO A 265 -2.14 0.52 -26.13
N ARG A 266 -3.17 0.15 -25.37
CA ARG A 266 -4.56 0.59 -25.59
C ARG A 266 -4.79 1.97 -24.96
N LEU A 267 -4.15 2.24 -23.82
CA LEU A 267 -4.28 3.50 -23.10
C LEU A 267 -3.47 4.63 -23.73
N GLN A 268 -2.35 4.33 -24.39
CA GLN A 268 -1.41 5.32 -24.96
C GLN A 268 -1.09 6.45 -23.97
N PRO A 269 -0.40 6.19 -22.84
CA PRO A 269 -0.04 7.24 -21.89
C PRO A 269 0.89 8.29 -22.51
N ARG A 270 0.58 9.58 -22.31
CA ARG A 270 1.35 10.73 -22.83
C ARG A 270 1.65 11.81 -21.79
N GLN A 271 1.16 11.64 -20.56
CA GLN A 271 1.35 12.57 -19.45
C GLN A 271 1.35 11.82 -18.10
N PHE A 272 1.82 12.47 -17.03
CA PHE A 272 1.85 11.87 -15.69
C PHE A 272 0.50 11.29 -15.27
N TYR A 273 -0.56 12.05 -15.51
CA TYR A 273 -1.89 11.73 -14.99
C TYR A 273 -2.48 10.46 -15.63
N ASP A 274 -2.06 10.11 -16.85
CA ASP A 274 -2.43 8.85 -17.48
C ASP A 274 -1.94 7.64 -16.67
N LEU A 275 -0.73 7.71 -16.10
CA LEU A 275 -0.17 6.66 -15.25
C LEU A 275 -0.90 6.58 -13.90
N VAL A 276 -1.35 7.72 -13.37
CA VAL A 276 -2.17 7.77 -12.15
C VAL A 276 -3.52 7.07 -12.36
N ILE A 277 -4.10 7.19 -13.55
CA ILE A 277 -5.34 6.52 -13.96
C ILE A 277 -5.08 5.04 -14.26
N GLU A 278 -4.02 4.70 -14.99
CA GLU A 278 -3.62 3.33 -15.33
C GLU A 278 -3.51 2.45 -14.06
N ILE A 279 -2.72 2.92 -13.08
CA ILE A 279 -2.52 2.26 -11.77
C ILE A 279 -3.83 2.21 -10.95
N ALA A 280 -4.82 3.06 -11.25
CA ALA A 280 -6.14 3.02 -10.62
C ALA A 280 -7.10 2.04 -11.32
N LEU A 281 -7.05 1.93 -12.65
CA LEU A 281 -7.96 1.11 -13.46
C LEU A 281 -7.72 -0.40 -13.35
N ILE A 282 -6.48 -0.86 -13.22
CA ILE A 282 -6.16 -2.30 -13.10
C ILE A 282 -6.35 -2.78 -11.66
N ARG A 283 -7.62 -2.85 -11.24
CA ARG A 283 -8.05 -3.24 -9.89
C ARG A 283 -9.42 -3.91 -9.92
N PRO A 284 -9.75 -4.79 -8.94
CA PRO A 284 -11.04 -5.47 -8.88
C PRO A 284 -12.24 -4.53 -9.10
N GLY A 285 -12.33 -3.42 -8.35
CA GLY A 285 -13.47 -2.50 -8.43
C GLY A 285 -13.68 -1.87 -9.80
N PRO A 286 -12.74 -1.07 -10.33
CA PRO A 286 -12.84 -0.49 -11.68
C PRO A 286 -12.97 -1.52 -12.81
N ILE A 287 -12.38 -2.72 -12.69
CA ILE A 287 -12.57 -3.82 -13.65
C ILE A 287 -14.01 -4.35 -13.58
N GLN A 288 -14.52 -4.69 -12.39
CA GLN A 288 -15.88 -5.21 -12.17
C GLN A 288 -16.97 -4.15 -12.40
N GLY A 289 -16.65 -2.86 -12.21
CA GLY A 289 -17.47 -1.72 -12.58
C GLY A 289 -17.48 -1.44 -14.09
N GLY A 290 -16.60 -2.09 -14.87
CA GLY A 290 -16.50 -1.91 -16.31
C GLY A 290 -15.94 -0.56 -16.74
N ALA A 291 -15.18 0.13 -15.87
CA ALA A 291 -14.68 1.49 -16.09
C ALA A 291 -13.54 1.55 -17.14
N VAL A 292 -12.78 0.46 -17.31
CA VAL A 292 -11.57 0.42 -18.13
C VAL A 292 -11.86 0.69 -19.62
N HIS A 293 -12.81 -0.01 -20.22
CA HIS A 293 -13.09 0.11 -21.66
C HIS A 293 -13.69 1.46 -22.08
N PRO A 294 -14.70 2.03 -21.39
CA PRO A 294 -15.19 3.37 -21.69
C PRO A 294 -14.11 4.44 -21.54
N PHE A 295 -13.24 4.32 -20.53
CA PHE A 295 -12.16 5.30 -20.32
C PHE A 295 -11.19 5.30 -21.50
N VAL A 296 -10.74 4.12 -21.93
CA VAL A 296 -9.85 3.98 -23.08
C VAL A 296 -10.51 4.52 -24.36
N ARG A 297 -11.78 4.20 -24.64
CA ARG A 297 -12.47 4.70 -25.84
C ARG A 297 -12.58 6.22 -25.86
N ARG A 298 -13.00 6.83 -24.74
CA ARG A 298 -13.10 8.29 -24.61
C ARG A 298 -11.75 8.97 -24.77
N LYS A 299 -10.69 8.41 -24.17
CA LYS A 299 -9.33 8.94 -24.29
C LYS A 299 -8.81 8.91 -25.73
N LEU A 300 -9.16 7.87 -26.49
CA LEU A 300 -8.79 7.74 -27.91
C LEU A 300 -9.76 8.42 -28.89
N GLY A 301 -10.79 9.10 -28.41
CA GLY A 301 -11.79 9.77 -29.27
C GLY A 301 -12.80 8.83 -29.95
N TYR A 302 -12.85 7.54 -29.57
CA TYR A 302 -13.83 6.57 -30.09
C TYR A 302 -15.21 6.65 -29.42
N GLU A 303 -15.35 7.44 -28.36
CA GLU A 303 -16.60 7.64 -27.63
C GLU A 303 -16.61 9.09 -27.11
N GLU A 304 -17.74 9.79 -27.24
CA GLU A 304 -17.88 11.15 -26.74
C GLU A 304 -17.85 11.21 -25.21
N ILE A 305 -17.23 12.25 -24.66
CA ILE A 305 -17.15 12.46 -23.21
C ILE A 305 -18.51 12.97 -22.71
N THR A 306 -19.24 12.09 -22.03
CA THR A 306 -20.54 12.40 -21.44
C THR A 306 -20.47 12.36 -19.91
N TYR A 307 -21.12 13.34 -19.27
CA TYR A 307 -21.27 13.45 -17.82
C TYR A 307 -22.71 13.09 -17.41
N PRO A 308 -22.93 12.30 -16.35
CA PRO A 308 -24.29 11.93 -15.93
C PRO A 308 -25.16 13.10 -15.42
N HIS A 309 -24.53 14.21 -15.02
CA HIS A 309 -25.20 15.42 -14.52
C HIS A 309 -24.22 16.60 -14.55
N PRO A 310 -24.63 17.86 -14.84
CA PRO A 310 -23.72 19.01 -14.89
C PRO A 310 -22.91 19.23 -13.60
N LYS A 311 -23.50 19.05 -12.42
CA LYS A 311 -22.77 19.16 -11.13
C LYS A 311 -21.63 18.11 -10.97
N LEU A 312 -21.58 17.08 -11.81
CA LEU A 312 -20.52 16.05 -11.79
C LEU A 312 -19.36 16.31 -12.77
N GLU A 313 -19.52 17.22 -13.72
CA GLU A 313 -18.46 17.56 -14.66
C GLU A 313 -17.17 18.02 -13.94
N PRO A 314 -17.18 18.97 -12.98
CA PRO A 314 -15.96 19.36 -12.26
C PRO A 314 -15.27 18.23 -11.47
N VAL A 315 -16.00 17.15 -11.16
CA VAL A 315 -15.51 15.97 -10.41
C VAL A 315 -14.91 14.93 -11.36
N LEU A 316 -15.50 14.76 -12.55
CA LEU A 316 -15.24 13.66 -13.48
C LEU A 316 -14.53 14.08 -14.78
N GLU A 317 -14.39 15.37 -15.08
CA GLU A 317 -13.67 15.94 -16.24
C GLU A 317 -12.32 15.24 -16.45
N ARG A 318 -11.48 15.25 -15.41
CA ARG A 318 -10.14 14.67 -15.44
C ARG A 318 -10.11 13.15 -15.64
N THR A 319 -11.24 12.46 -15.44
CA THR A 319 -11.39 11.02 -15.70
C THR A 319 -12.41 10.74 -16.80
N LEU A 320 -12.62 11.72 -17.70
CA LEU A 320 -13.44 11.61 -18.92
C LEU A 320 -14.88 11.14 -18.62
N GLY A 321 -15.48 11.66 -17.56
CA GLY A 321 -16.85 11.35 -17.15
C GLY A 321 -17.01 10.03 -16.37
N ILE A 322 -15.92 9.33 -16.04
CA ILE A 322 -15.95 8.00 -15.42
C ILE A 322 -15.40 8.06 -14.00
N PRO A 323 -16.11 7.55 -12.97
CA PRO A 323 -15.60 7.50 -11.60
C PRO A 323 -14.51 6.42 -11.48
N VAL A 324 -13.30 6.84 -11.08
CA VAL A 324 -12.13 5.94 -10.93
C VAL A 324 -11.56 5.96 -9.50
N PHE A 325 -11.60 7.12 -8.84
CA PHE A 325 -11.01 7.31 -7.51
C PHE A 325 -12.08 7.36 -6.40
N GLN A 326 -11.73 6.91 -5.19
CA GLN A 326 -12.62 7.02 -4.02
C GLN A 326 -13.05 8.47 -3.73
N GLU A 327 -12.12 9.43 -3.90
CA GLU A 327 -12.39 10.85 -3.70
C GLU A 327 -13.51 11.36 -4.64
N GLN A 328 -13.61 10.82 -5.85
CA GLN A 328 -14.65 11.22 -6.80
C GLN A 328 -16.03 10.74 -6.33
N LEU A 329 -16.12 9.54 -5.74
CA LEU A 329 -17.38 9.02 -5.21
C LEU A 329 -17.87 9.84 -4.00
N MET A 330 -16.95 10.29 -3.15
CA MET A 330 -17.24 11.27 -2.07
C MET A 330 -17.73 12.60 -2.67
N GLN A 331 -17.00 13.16 -3.63
CA GLN A 331 -17.34 14.43 -4.29
C GLN A 331 -18.67 14.35 -5.06
N MET A 332 -18.98 13.21 -5.69
CA MET A 332 -20.28 12.94 -6.31
C MET A 332 -21.41 12.93 -5.28
N ALA A 333 -21.23 12.26 -4.13
CA ALA A 333 -22.22 12.24 -3.06
C ALA A 333 -22.54 13.64 -2.52
N MET A 334 -21.52 14.49 -2.36
CA MET A 334 -21.72 15.91 -2.00
C MET A 334 -22.39 16.71 -3.12
N ALA A 335 -21.94 16.54 -4.38
CA ALA A 335 -22.37 17.37 -5.50
C ALA A 335 -23.79 17.09 -6.03
N VAL A 336 -24.25 15.83 -5.99
CA VAL A 336 -25.62 15.47 -6.43
C VAL A 336 -26.48 14.80 -5.37
N GLY A 337 -25.89 14.28 -4.30
CA GLY A 337 -26.64 13.69 -3.17
C GLY A 337 -26.76 14.64 -1.97
N GLU A 338 -26.28 15.87 -2.09
CA GLU A 338 -26.29 16.94 -1.05
C GLU A 338 -25.78 16.49 0.32
N CYS A 339 -24.93 15.46 0.32
CA CYS A 339 -24.35 14.87 1.50
C CYS A 339 -23.33 15.82 2.14
N THR A 340 -23.29 15.83 3.47
CA THR A 340 -22.29 16.59 4.23
C THR A 340 -20.88 16.01 4.06
N GLY A 341 -19.85 16.73 4.51
CA GLY A 341 -18.48 16.19 4.58
C GLY A 341 -18.36 14.95 5.48
N GLU A 342 -19.21 14.85 6.52
CA GLU A 342 -19.28 13.71 7.42
C GLU A 342 -19.92 12.49 6.74
N ASP A 343 -21.06 12.69 6.07
CA ASP A 343 -21.73 11.66 5.26
C ASP A 343 -20.77 11.09 4.17
N ALA A 344 -19.97 11.96 3.56
CA ALA A 344 -18.97 11.58 2.57
C ALA A 344 -17.80 10.76 3.16
N ASP A 345 -17.33 11.09 4.38
CA ASP A 345 -16.32 10.26 5.07
C ASP A 345 -16.90 8.92 5.55
N LEU A 346 -18.16 8.90 6.00
CA LEU A 346 -18.86 7.66 6.35
C LEU A 346 -18.99 6.74 5.13
N LEU A 347 -19.33 7.28 3.95
CA LEU A 347 -19.35 6.54 2.69
C LEU A 347 -17.97 5.91 2.40
N ARG A 348 -16.89 6.70 2.51
CA ARG A 348 -15.51 6.24 2.33
C ARG A 348 -15.14 5.10 3.30
N ARG A 349 -15.47 5.24 4.59
CA ARG A 349 -15.22 4.21 5.61
C ARG A 349 -15.96 2.92 5.27
N ALA A 350 -17.22 3.03 4.87
CA ALA A 350 -18.06 1.90 4.55
C ALA A 350 -17.50 1.10 3.35
N MET A 351 -17.11 1.78 2.27
CA MET A 351 -16.49 1.17 1.07
C MET A 351 -15.20 0.39 1.35
N GLY A 352 -14.47 0.73 2.42
CA GLY A 352 -13.22 0.05 2.81
C GLY A 352 -13.40 -1.12 3.79
N SER A 353 -14.60 -1.36 4.31
CA SER A 353 -14.81 -2.25 5.47
C SER A 353 -15.67 -3.48 5.15
N LYS A 354 -15.39 -4.61 5.84
CA LYS A 354 -16.23 -5.82 5.73
C LYS A 354 -17.66 -5.64 6.26
N ARG A 355 -17.87 -4.66 7.16
CA ARG A 355 -19.20 -4.22 7.65
C ARG A 355 -19.76 -3.01 6.85
N GLY A 356 -19.32 -2.85 5.61
CA GLY A 356 -19.67 -1.69 4.79
C GLY A 356 -21.14 -1.62 4.36
N VAL A 357 -21.83 -2.77 4.28
CA VAL A 357 -23.19 -2.86 3.72
C VAL A 357 -24.20 -2.07 4.54
N GLU A 358 -24.25 -2.28 5.86
CA GLU A 358 -25.17 -1.59 6.78
C GLU A 358 -24.97 -0.06 6.75
N ARG A 359 -23.71 0.38 6.74
CA ARG A 359 -23.34 1.81 6.71
C ARG A 359 -23.57 2.49 5.35
N ILE A 360 -23.67 1.73 4.26
CA ILE A 360 -24.04 2.26 2.94
C ILE A 360 -25.56 2.41 2.84
N GLU A 361 -26.33 1.46 3.37
CA GLU A 361 -27.79 1.53 3.32
C GLU A 361 -28.34 2.68 4.18
N SER A 362 -27.72 3.06 5.29
CA SER A 362 -28.12 4.26 6.07
C SER A 362 -27.85 5.60 5.36
N LEU A 363 -26.87 5.66 4.46
CA LEU A 363 -26.57 6.84 3.63
C LEU A 363 -27.42 6.93 2.35
N LYS A 364 -27.97 5.80 1.92
CA LYS A 364 -28.69 5.64 0.64
C LYS A 364 -29.94 6.52 0.56
N GLU A 365 -30.68 6.67 1.66
CA GLU A 365 -31.88 7.52 1.71
C GLU A 365 -31.54 8.99 1.53
N LYS A 366 -30.56 9.51 2.30
CA LYS A 366 -30.04 10.88 2.14
C LYS A 366 -29.55 11.13 0.72
N LEU A 367 -28.72 10.22 0.19
CA LEU A 367 -28.16 10.32 -1.15
C LEU A 367 -29.26 10.41 -2.23
N TYR A 368 -30.30 9.57 -2.13
CA TYR A 368 -31.41 9.61 -3.09
C TYR A 368 -32.31 10.83 -2.91
N ALA A 369 -32.52 11.33 -1.69
CA ALA A 369 -33.25 12.57 -1.44
C ALA A 369 -32.54 13.76 -2.11
N GLY A 370 -31.23 13.93 -1.89
CA GLY A 370 -30.44 14.96 -2.57
C GLY A 370 -30.40 14.78 -4.09
N MET A 371 -30.34 13.55 -4.59
CA MET A 371 -30.44 13.27 -6.03
C MET A 371 -31.80 13.71 -6.60
N ALA A 372 -32.90 13.46 -5.89
CA ALA A 372 -34.23 13.90 -6.30
C ALA A 372 -34.35 15.44 -6.32
N THR A 373 -33.81 16.15 -5.33
CA THR A 373 -33.69 17.63 -5.34
C THR A 373 -32.94 18.14 -6.58
N ASN A 374 -31.95 17.37 -7.04
CA ASN A 374 -31.16 17.65 -8.24
C ASN A 374 -31.78 17.11 -9.55
N GLY A 375 -33.07 16.75 -9.55
CA GLY A 375 -33.78 16.26 -10.73
C GLY A 375 -33.39 14.84 -11.19
N LEU A 376 -32.52 14.15 -10.45
CA LEU A 376 -32.09 12.78 -10.72
C LEU A 376 -33.09 11.78 -10.11
N VAL A 377 -34.30 11.74 -10.66
CA VAL A 377 -35.33 10.78 -10.24
C VAL A 377 -34.95 9.38 -10.73
N ALA A 378 -34.79 8.44 -9.80
CA ALA A 378 -34.55 7.04 -10.12
C ALA A 378 -35.80 6.41 -10.75
N ARG A 379 -35.88 6.41 -12.09
CA ARG A 379 -36.91 5.64 -12.81
C ARG A 379 -36.76 4.16 -12.44
N PRO A 380 -37.76 3.52 -11.80
CA PRO A 380 -37.65 2.11 -11.43
C PRO A 380 -37.57 1.28 -12.72
N PRO A 381 -36.59 0.37 -12.86
CA PRO A 381 -36.47 -0.43 -14.06
C PRO A 381 -37.54 -1.54 -14.05
N MET A 382 -38.63 -1.33 -14.78
CA MET A 382 -39.20 -2.46 -15.50
C MET A 382 -38.07 -3.07 -16.35
N THR A 383 -37.67 -4.29 -15.99
CA THR A 383 -36.81 -5.18 -16.78
C THR A 383 -35.46 -4.62 -17.29
N SER A 384 -34.61 -4.05 -16.42
CA SER A 384 -33.18 -4.47 -16.36
C SER A 384 -32.37 -3.88 -15.19
N THR A 385 -31.71 -4.76 -14.43
CA THR A 385 -30.89 -4.45 -13.24
C THR A 385 -29.45 -4.01 -13.57
N ARG A 386 -29.25 -3.12 -14.55
CA ARG A 386 -27.91 -2.75 -15.07
C ARG A 386 -27.34 -1.39 -14.62
N GLY A 387 -28.17 -0.41 -14.26
CA GLY A 387 -27.71 0.94 -13.89
C GLY A 387 -27.00 1.01 -12.52
N PHE A 388 -27.76 0.86 -11.43
CA PHE A 388 -27.25 1.05 -10.07
C PHE A 388 -26.38 -0.12 -9.54
N ARG A 389 -26.35 -1.26 -10.23
CA ARG A 389 -25.38 -2.34 -9.93
C ARG A 389 -23.94 -1.99 -10.35
N ARG A 390 -23.76 -1.11 -11.35
CA ARG A 390 -22.41 -0.71 -11.83
C ARG A 390 -21.66 0.21 -10.86
N SER A 391 -22.35 1.09 -10.14
CA SER A 391 -21.72 1.90 -9.09
C SER A 391 -21.28 1.05 -7.90
N ARG A 392 -22.10 0.08 -7.47
CA ARG A 392 -21.78 -0.85 -6.37
C ARG A 392 -20.51 -1.69 -6.63
N THR A 393 -20.26 -2.17 -7.85
CA THR A 393 -19.02 -2.91 -8.16
C THR A 393 -17.78 -2.01 -8.31
N SER A 394 -17.94 -0.72 -8.63
CA SER A 394 -16.80 0.22 -8.71
C SER A 394 -16.17 0.55 -7.34
N ALA A 395 -16.85 0.18 -6.24
CA ALA A 395 -16.57 0.67 -4.89
C ALA A 395 -15.47 -0.08 -4.11
N SER A 396 -14.99 -1.24 -4.57
CA SER A 396 -14.06 -2.09 -3.78
C SER A 396 -12.94 -2.75 -4.62
N PRO A 397 -11.64 -2.57 -4.31
CA PRO A 397 -11.00 -1.46 -3.64
C PRO A 397 -10.39 -0.49 -4.69
N SER A 398 -11.12 0.58 -5.04
CA SER A 398 -10.56 1.71 -5.78
C SER A 398 -9.51 2.44 -4.92
N ARG A 399 -8.44 3.00 -5.52
CA ARG A 399 -7.40 3.71 -4.75
C ARG A 399 -7.75 5.17 -4.52
N THR A 400 -7.07 5.72 -3.52
CA THR A 400 -6.92 7.15 -3.30
C THR A 400 -6.06 7.77 -4.40
N ARG A 401 -6.43 8.96 -4.88
CA ARG A 401 -5.64 9.71 -5.87
C ARG A 401 -4.24 10.04 -5.34
N CYS A 402 -4.11 10.34 -4.04
CA CYS A 402 -2.82 10.63 -3.40
C CYS A 402 -1.86 9.43 -3.43
N ARG A 403 -2.32 8.21 -3.07
CA ARG A 403 -1.47 7.00 -3.09
C ARG A 403 -1.10 6.63 -4.53
N SER A 404 -2.03 6.71 -5.49
CA SER A 404 -1.69 6.48 -6.91
C SER A 404 -0.68 7.50 -7.45
N GLY A 405 -0.79 8.79 -7.08
CA GLY A 405 0.17 9.82 -7.48
C GLY A 405 1.58 9.62 -6.90
N CYS A 406 1.69 9.27 -5.62
CA CYS A 406 2.99 8.95 -5.01
C CYS A 406 3.66 7.75 -5.71
N TRP A 407 2.88 6.72 -6.04
CA TRP A 407 3.38 5.50 -6.67
C TRP A 407 3.73 5.73 -8.16
N SER A 408 2.95 6.54 -8.88
CA SER A 408 3.25 6.96 -10.26
C SER A 408 4.55 7.77 -10.35
N THR A 409 4.89 8.54 -9.30
CA THR A 409 6.17 9.26 -9.23
C THR A 409 7.36 8.28 -9.22
N ARG A 410 7.21 7.12 -8.55
CA ARG A 410 8.23 6.06 -8.51
C ARG A 410 8.25 5.24 -9.81
N ALA A 411 7.10 5.01 -10.44
CA ALA A 411 7.00 4.44 -11.79
C ALA A 411 7.77 5.29 -12.80
N ARG A 412 7.62 6.62 -12.77
CA ARG A 412 8.41 7.54 -13.60
C ARG A 412 9.91 7.48 -13.26
N GLY A 413 10.27 7.49 -11.98
CA GLY A 413 11.68 7.40 -11.59
C GLY A 413 12.36 6.12 -12.11
N SER A 414 11.62 5.01 -12.18
CA SER A 414 12.10 3.69 -12.65
C SER A 414 12.04 3.47 -14.17
N SER A 415 11.58 4.45 -14.95
CA SER A 415 11.53 4.35 -16.42
C SER A 415 12.67 5.13 -17.09
N CYS A 416 13.88 5.09 -16.52
CA CYS A 416 15.04 5.84 -17.00
C CYS A 416 15.33 5.66 -18.51
N THR A 417 15.72 6.76 -19.17
CA THR A 417 16.14 6.86 -20.58
C THR A 417 17.36 6.00 -20.94
N THR A 418 18.01 5.38 -19.97
CA THR A 418 19.08 4.39 -20.14
C THR A 418 18.63 2.99 -19.65
N PRO A 419 17.76 2.26 -20.39
CA PRO A 419 17.26 0.94 -19.98
C PRO A 419 18.36 -0.04 -19.58
N ARG A 420 19.51 -0.02 -20.28
CA ARG A 420 20.68 -0.87 -19.96
C ARG A 420 21.25 -0.63 -18.56
N LEU A 421 21.24 0.61 -18.06
CA LEU A 421 21.70 0.92 -16.70
C LEU A 421 20.62 0.56 -15.67
N PHE A 422 19.36 0.83 -15.96
CA PHE A 422 18.25 0.46 -15.07
C PHE A 422 18.13 -1.06 -14.90
N SER A 423 18.13 -1.83 -15.98
CA SER A 423 18.16 -3.30 -15.93
C SER A 423 19.40 -3.82 -15.21
N ARG A 424 20.58 -3.19 -15.39
CA ARG A 424 21.78 -3.52 -14.61
C ARG A 424 21.61 -3.24 -13.12
N GLY A 425 20.90 -2.18 -12.72
CA GLY A 425 20.61 -1.86 -11.32
C GLY A 425 19.65 -2.87 -10.68
N CYS A 426 18.59 -3.24 -11.39
CA CYS A 426 17.69 -4.32 -11.00
C CYS A 426 18.42 -5.67 -10.89
N CYS A 427 19.28 -6.02 -11.85
CA CYS A 427 20.10 -7.22 -11.83
C CYS A 427 21.19 -7.20 -10.75
N ALA A 428 21.77 -6.05 -10.45
CA ALA A 428 22.72 -5.89 -9.35
C ALA A 428 22.02 -6.16 -8.03
N ARG A 429 20.82 -5.60 -7.82
CA ARG A 429 19.99 -5.87 -6.64
C ARG A 429 19.57 -7.34 -6.52
N SER A 430 19.16 -7.99 -7.62
CA SER A 430 18.76 -9.41 -7.54
C SER A 430 19.95 -10.34 -7.27
N ARG A 431 21.14 -10.04 -7.82
CA ARG A 431 22.39 -10.72 -7.45
C ARG A 431 22.76 -10.47 -5.99
N TRP A 432 22.75 -9.21 -5.53
CA TRP A 432 23.01 -8.87 -4.12
C TRP A 432 22.06 -9.56 -3.13
N ALA A 433 20.77 -9.65 -3.48
CA ALA A 433 19.78 -10.38 -2.68
C ALA A 433 20.07 -11.90 -2.61
N SER A 434 20.67 -12.48 -3.65
CA SER A 434 21.11 -13.88 -3.66
C SER A 434 22.45 -14.13 -2.95
N THR A 435 23.28 -13.10 -2.75
CA THR A 435 24.60 -13.21 -2.10
C THR A 435 24.66 -12.68 -0.67
N ARG A 436 23.54 -12.21 -0.09
CA ARG A 436 23.48 -11.93 1.36
C ARG A 436 23.73 -13.22 2.13
N PRO A 437 24.61 -13.23 3.16
CA PRO A 437 24.68 -14.34 4.10
C PRO A 437 23.29 -14.55 4.70
N ARG A 438 22.78 -15.79 4.66
CA ARG A 438 21.70 -16.16 5.58
C ARG A 438 22.29 -16.08 7.00
N PRO A 439 21.59 -15.52 8.00
CA PRO A 439 22.07 -15.58 9.37
C PRO A 439 22.27 -17.06 9.75
N SER A 440 23.47 -17.37 10.23
CA SER A 440 23.88 -18.72 10.59
C SER A 440 22.92 -19.32 11.62
N PRO A 441 22.46 -20.57 11.46
CA PRO A 441 21.71 -21.26 12.49
C PRO A 441 22.68 -21.80 13.56
N GLU A 442 23.27 -20.91 14.35
CA GLU A 442 24.05 -21.30 15.52
C GLU A 442 23.12 -21.78 16.63
N MET A 443 22.86 -23.09 16.61
CA MET A 443 22.31 -23.83 17.74
C MET A 443 23.43 -24.09 18.76
N PRO A 444 23.25 -23.80 20.06
CA PRO A 444 24.12 -24.35 21.08
C PRO A 444 23.81 -25.84 21.24
N ALA A 445 24.78 -26.70 20.91
CA ALA A 445 24.68 -28.14 21.12
C ALA A 445 24.80 -28.48 22.62
N GLY A 446 23.67 -28.77 23.27
CA GLY A 446 23.62 -29.27 24.65
C GLY A 446 23.93 -30.77 24.73
N THR A 447 25.15 -31.11 25.12
CA THR A 447 25.61 -32.34 25.81
C THR A 447 24.64 -33.55 25.86
N GLY A 448 24.99 -34.66 25.18
CA GLY A 448 24.11 -35.84 25.02
C GLY A 448 24.73 -37.25 24.99
N SER A 449 26.01 -37.42 25.35
CA SER A 449 26.67 -38.71 25.71
C SER A 449 27.00 -39.78 24.63
N ARG A 450 28.11 -40.50 24.93
CA ARG A 450 28.54 -41.86 24.49
C ARG A 450 29.09 -42.08 23.06
N CYS A 451 30.41 -42.24 23.05
CA CYS A 451 31.20 -43.35 22.44
C CYS A 451 30.67 -44.03 21.17
N CYS A 452 31.45 -43.95 20.08
CA CYS A 452 32.42 -45.00 19.70
C CYS A 452 33.24 -44.57 18.48
N VAL A 453 34.55 -44.86 18.50
CA VAL A 453 35.44 -44.78 17.33
C VAL A 453 35.49 -46.16 16.67
N PRO A 454 35.45 -46.23 15.34
CA PRO A 454 36.31 -47.16 14.61
C PRO A 454 37.27 -46.43 13.67
N THR A 455 38.37 -47.13 13.36
CA THR A 455 39.42 -46.81 12.39
C THR A 455 38.92 -46.45 11.00
#